data_AF-A0A535J6Q7-F1
#
_entry.id   AF-A0A535J6Q7-F1
#
_cell.length_a   1.000
_cell.length_b   1.000
_cell.length_c   1.000
_cell.angle_alpha   90.00
_cell.angle_beta   90.00
_cell.angle_gamma   90.00
#
_symmetry.space_group_name_H-M   'P 1'
#
loop_
_entity.id
_entity.type
_entity.pdbx_description
1 polymer ?
#
loop_
_entity_poly.entity_id
_entity_poly.type
_entity_poly.pdbx_seq_one_letter_code
_entity_poly.pdbx_strand_id
1 'polypeptide(L)' 'ALAAAHQVALSPHVVHELSVHVAAALPNSFLVEFIDWTPGDLFEGLPKCEGGAFRVPDRPGHGIALGPDAEKKYRMR' A
#
# COMPACT_ATOMS: atom_id res chain seq x y z
N ALA A 1 3.89 15.60 8.10
CA ALA A 1 4.00 16.99 8.61
C ALA A 1 5.45 17.36 8.96
N LEU A 2 6.10 16.70 9.94
CA LEU A 2 7.46 17.04 10.36
C LEU A 2 8.49 16.97 9.22
N ALA A 3 8.57 15.85 8.49
CA ALA A 3 9.49 15.71 7.36
C ALA A 3 9.32 16.82 6.31
N ALA A 4 8.07 17.14 5.96
CA ALA A 4 7.76 18.23 5.02
C ALA A 4 8.21 19.60 5.55
N ALA A 5 8.01 19.89 6.83
CA ALA A 5 8.45 21.14 7.46
C ALA A 5 9.98 21.32 7.40
N HIS A 6 10.73 20.22 7.36
CA HIS A 6 12.19 20.20 7.23
C HIS A 6 12.67 19.90 5.81
N GLN A 7 11.80 19.93 4.80
CA GLN A 7 12.14 19.68 3.39
C GLN A 7 12.79 18.29 3.16
N VAL A 8 12.45 17.32 4.01
CA VAL A 8 12.95 15.95 3.90
C VAL A 8 11.99 15.16 3.00
N ALA A 9 12.51 14.57 1.94
CA ALA A 9 11.76 13.65 1.09
C ALA A 9 11.33 12.40 1.87
N LEU A 10 10.13 11.89 1.57
CA LEU A 10 9.56 10.73 2.24
C LEU A 10 9.41 9.55 1.27
N SER A 11 9.79 8.37 1.76
CA SER A 11 9.44 7.08 1.18
C SER A 11 8.94 6.20 2.33
N PRO A 12 7.70 5.71 2.30
CA PRO A 12 7.22 4.76 3.28
C PRO A 12 7.92 3.40 3.11
N HIS A 13 8.03 2.67 4.22
CA HIS A 13 8.67 1.35 4.26
C HIS A 13 7.64 0.25 4.03
N VAL A 14 7.84 -0.54 2.97
CA VAL A 14 7.01 -1.67 2.52
C VAL A 14 5.52 -1.31 2.55
N VAL A 15 4.67 -2.30 2.88
CA VAL A 15 3.21 -2.24 3.02
C VAL A 15 2.57 -1.32 1.98
N HIS A 16 3.03 -1.43 0.72
CA HIS A 16 2.63 -0.57 -0.39
C HIS A 16 1.11 -0.53 -0.57
N GLU A 17 0.44 -1.63 -0.24
CA GLU A 17 -1.01 -1.80 -0.24
C GLU A 17 -1.75 -0.77 0.65
N LEU A 18 -1.10 -0.25 1.70
CA LEU A 18 -1.64 0.82 2.55
C LEU A 18 -0.89 2.14 2.34
N SER A 19 0.44 2.06 2.26
CA SER A 19 1.35 3.20 2.17
C SER A 19 1.14 4.06 0.93
N VAL A 20 0.58 3.51 -0.15
CA VAL A 20 0.26 4.28 -1.37
C VAL A 20 -0.67 5.47 -1.09
N HIS A 21 -1.61 5.33 -0.14
CA HIS A 21 -2.51 6.41 0.26
C HIS A 21 -1.78 7.51 1.02
N VAL A 22 -0.86 7.13 1.91
CA VAL A 22 -0.03 8.08 2.67
C VAL A 22 0.91 8.84 1.72
N ALA A 23 1.56 8.13 0.81
CA ALA A 23 2.42 8.73 -0.21
C ALA A 23 1.66 9.72 -1.09
N ALA A 24 0.45 9.35 -1.54
CA ALA A 24 -0.39 10.22 -2.36
C ALA A 24 -0.89 11.47 -1.62
N ALA A 25 -1.05 11.41 -0.30
CA ALA A 25 -1.51 12.52 0.51
C ALA A 25 -0.40 13.52 0.90
N LEU A 26 0.88 13.15 0.74
CA LEU A 26 2.02 13.95 1.20
C LEU A 26 2.77 14.59 0.02
N PRO A 27 2.87 15.93 -0.03
CA PRO A 27 3.50 16.62 -1.17
C PRO A 27 5.02 16.39 -1.25
N ASN A 28 5.64 15.91 -0.18
CA ASN A 28 7.07 15.59 -0.12
C ASN A 28 7.35 14.08 -0.25
N SER A 29 6.34 13.27 -0.60
CA SER A 29 6.56 11.85 -0.91
C SER A 29 7.13 11.70 -2.31
N PHE A 30 8.11 10.80 -2.48
CA PHE A 30 8.80 10.60 -3.75
C PHE A 30 8.74 9.16 -4.27
N LEU A 31 8.77 8.17 -3.38
CA LEU A 31 8.69 6.75 -3.74
C LEU A 31 7.71 6.01 -2.85
N VAL A 32 7.28 4.83 -3.31
CA VAL A 32 6.60 3.80 -2.52
C VAL A 32 7.44 2.53 -2.66
N GLU A 33 7.89 1.98 -1.54
CA GLU A 33 8.66 0.73 -1.56
C GLU A 33 7.75 -0.44 -1.93
N PHE A 34 8.12 -1.20 -2.96
CA PHE A 34 7.38 -2.36 -3.42
C PHE A 34 8.13 -3.65 -3.12
N ILE A 35 7.43 -4.60 -2.49
CA ILE A 35 7.88 -5.98 -2.33
C ILE A 35 6.70 -6.90 -2.68
N ASP A 36 6.94 -7.82 -3.60
CA ASP A 36 5.97 -8.84 -4.00
C ASP A 36 5.96 -10.03 -3.01
N TRP A 37 5.64 -9.72 -1.75
CA TRP A 37 5.61 -10.70 -0.66
C TRP A 37 4.21 -11.20 -0.31
N THR A 38 3.18 -10.46 -0.73
CA THR A 38 1.81 -10.68 -0.29
C THR A 38 1.24 -11.88 -1.03
N PRO A 39 0.78 -12.94 -0.34
CA PRO A 39 0.18 -14.07 -1.02
C PRO A 39 -0.99 -13.62 -1.90
N GLY A 40 -1.05 -14.15 -3.12
CA GLY A 40 -2.04 -13.74 -4.12
C GLY A 40 -3.50 -13.99 -3.72
N ASP A 41 -3.74 -14.82 -2.70
CA ASP A 41 -5.07 -15.14 -2.16
C ASP A 41 -5.34 -14.52 -0.77
N LEU A 42 -4.43 -13.68 -0.25
CA LEU A 42 -4.62 -13.00 1.03
C LEU A 42 -5.62 -11.84 0.91
N PHE A 43 -5.54 -11.06 -0.16
CA PHE A 43 -6.35 -9.86 -0.35
C PHE A 43 -6.96 -9.79 -1.75
N GLU A 44 -8.20 -9.30 -1.82
CA GLU A 44 -8.79 -8.80 -3.04
C GLU A 44 -8.41 -7.33 -3.24
N GLY A 45 -8.06 -7.00 -4.48
CA GLY A 45 -7.89 -5.61 -4.87
C GLY A 45 -6.55 -4.98 -4.55
N LEU A 46 -5.50 -5.78 -4.28
CA LEU A 46 -4.14 -5.27 -4.12
C LEU A 46 -3.75 -4.33 -5.29
N PRO A 47 -3.16 -3.17 -4.99
CA PRO A 47 -2.71 -2.25 -6.03
C PRO A 47 -1.59 -2.90 -6.85
N LYS A 48 -1.73 -2.87 -8.18
CA LYS A 48 -0.72 -3.41 -9.08
C LYS A 48 0.33 -2.35 -9.38
N CYS A 49 1.59 -2.77 -9.40
CA CYS A 49 2.68 -1.96 -9.93
C CYS A 49 2.71 -2.13 -11.45
N GLU A 50 2.29 -1.10 -12.19
CA GLU A 50 2.24 -1.11 -13.65
C GLU A 50 3.17 -0.02 -14.17
N GLY A 51 4.15 -0.40 -15.02
CA GLY A 51 5.14 0.55 -15.53
C GLY A 51 5.99 1.22 -14.45
N GLY A 52 6.18 0.56 -13.29
CA GLY A 52 6.93 1.11 -12.16
C GLY A 52 6.13 2.10 -11.29
N ALA A 53 4.81 2.21 -11.48
CA ALA A 53 3.95 3.09 -10.73
C ALA A 53 2.73 2.35 -10.14
N PHE A 54 2.21 2.88 -9.04
CA PHE A 54 0.94 2.45 -8.47
C PHE A 54 -0.15 3.46 -8.79
N ARG A 55 -1.33 2.96 -9.14
CA ARG A 55 -2.55 3.75 -9.12
C ARG A 55 -3.14 3.69 -7.71
N VAL A 56 -3.39 4.87 -7.11
CA VAL A 56 -4.12 4.95 -5.85
C VAL A 56 -5.53 4.38 -6.06
N PRO A 57 -5.98 3.42 -5.25
CA PRO A 57 -7.33 2.86 -5.35
C PRO A 57 -8.42 3.94 -5.22
N ASP A 58 -9.47 3.84 -6.02
CA ASP A 58 -10.66 4.71 -5.98
C ASP A 58 -11.79 4.15 -5.10
N ARG A 59 -11.64 2.90 -4.64
CA ARG A 59 -12.55 2.24 -3.71
C ARG A 59 -12.44 2.83 -2.29
N PRO A 60 -13.52 2.82 -1.49
CA PRO A 60 -13.50 3.32 -0.12
C PRO A 60 -12.45 2.66 0.79
N GLY A 61 -11.99 3.40 1.80
CA GLY A 61 -11.01 2.93 2.77
C GLY A 61 -9.64 2.71 2.14
N HIS A 62 -8.97 1.60 2.50
CA HIS A 62 -7.71 1.22 1.87
C HIS A 62 -7.87 0.65 0.46
N GLY A 63 -9.12 0.44 0.00
CA GLY A 63 -9.41 -0.11 -1.31
C GLY A 63 -9.02 -1.58 -1.48
N ILE A 64 -8.80 -2.32 -0.39
CA ILE A 64 -8.53 -3.76 -0.35
C ILE A 64 -9.46 -4.46 0.64
N ALA A 65 -9.72 -5.74 0.43
CA ALA A 65 -10.47 -6.61 1.35
C ALA A 65 -9.76 -7.94 1.52
N LEU A 66 -10.03 -8.69 2.59
CA LEU A 66 -9.53 -10.06 2.72
C LEU A 66 -10.11 -10.93 1.60
N GLY A 67 -9.28 -11.83 1.06
CA GLY A 67 -9.75 -12.86 0.14
C GLY A 67 -10.82 -13.75 0.79
N PRO A 68 -11.75 -14.36 0.02
CA PRO A 68 -12.89 -15.10 0.56
C PRO A 68 -12.53 -16.21 1.58
N ASP A 69 -11.39 -16.87 1.38
CA ASP A 69 -10.89 -17.94 2.26
C ASP A 69 -9.66 -17.53 3.09
N ALA A 70 -9.23 -16.27 3.00
CA ALA A 70 -8.00 -15.80 3.60
C ALA A 70 -8.00 -15.93 5.12
N GLU A 71 -9.09 -15.57 5.79
CA GLU A 71 -9.22 -15.70 7.26
C GLU A 71 -9.04 -17.16 7.69
N LYS A 72 -9.77 -18.08 7.06
CA LYS A 72 -9.68 -19.51 7.36
C LYS A 72 -8.27 -20.07 7.14
N LYS A 73 -7.58 -19.64 6.07
CA LYS A 73 -6.25 -20.15 5.68
C LYS A 73 -5.13 -19.59 6.55
N TYR A 74 -5.18 -18.29 6.86
CA TYR A 74 -4.06 -17.55 7.47
C TYR A 74 -4.24 -17.27 8.97
N ARG A 75 -5.40 -17.56 9.56
CA ARG A 75 -5.61 -17.40 11.01
C ARG A 75 -4.67 -18.29 11.81
N MET A 76 -3.86 -17.67 12.67
CA MET A 76 -3.08 -18.37 13.71
C MET A 76 -3.93 -18.52 14.98
N ARG A 77 -3.71 -19.60 15.73
CA ARG A 77 -4.37 -19.88 17.02
C ARG A 77 -3.53 -19.38 18.18
#